data_AF-A0A844A2E0-F1
#
_entry.id   AF-A0A844A2E0-F1
#
_cell.length_a   1.000
_cell.length_b   1.000
_cell.length_c   1.000
_cell.angle_alpha   90.00
_cell.angle_beta   90.00
_cell.angle_gamma   90.00
#
_symmetry.space_group_name_H-M   'P 1'
#
loop_
_entity.id
_entity.type
_entity.pdbx_description
1 polymer ?
#
loop_
_entity_poly.entity_id
_entity_poly.type
_entity_poly.pdbx_seq_one_letter_code
_entity_poly.pdbx_strand_id
1 'polypeptide(L)'
;APQMDFVFTVCDNAANEACPVWPGQPMTAHWGVPDPAAAEGTEAEKHFAFDDTYRMLNNRISIFISLPMTSLDKLALQRRLNEIGRDVPKAG
;
A
#
# COMPACT_ATOMS: atom_id res chain seq x y z
N ALA A 1 10.95 19.05 1.15
CA ALA A 1 10.57 17.74 0.58
C ALA A 1 10.06 17.94 -0.84
N PRO A 2 10.20 16.96 -1.75
CA PRO A 2 9.57 17.04 -3.07
C PRO A 2 8.05 17.15 -2.94
N GLN A 3 7.40 17.76 -3.93
CA GLN A 3 5.95 17.75 -4.02
C GLN A 3 5.50 16.32 -4.36
N MET A 4 4.60 15.77 -3.54
CA MET A 4 4.00 14.46 -3.75
C MET A 4 2.50 14.64 -3.97
N ASP A 5 1.94 13.85 -4.88
CA ASP A 5 0.50 13.80 -5.12
C ASP A 5 -0.18 12.70 -4.28
N PHE A 6 0.54 11.59 -4.07
CA PHE A 6 0.06 10.41 -3.34
C PHE A 6 1.13 9.87 -2.38
N VAL A 7 0.70 9.44 -1.19
CA VAL A 7 1.55 8.78 -0.19
C VAL A 7 0.86 7.50 0.30
N PHE A 8 1.54 6.37 0.18
CA PHE A 8 1.03 5.07 0.63
C PHE A 8 1.88 4.51 1.76
N THR A 9 1.25 4.16 2.89
CA THR A 9 1.92 3.47 4.00
C THR A 9 1.68 1.98 3.89
N VAL A 10 2.72 1.16 4.10
CA VAL A 10 2.66 -0.30 3.83
C VAL A 10 2.76 -1.18 5.07
N CYS A 11 3.23 -0.65 6.20
CA CYS A 11 3.22 -1.33 7.49
C CYS A 11 2.40 -0.53 8.50
N ASP A 12 1.85 -1.20 9.50
CA ASP A 12 1.07 -0.54 10.56
C ASP A 12 1.91 0.46 11.36
N ASN A 13 3.23 0.23 11.45
CA ASN A 13 4.15 1.18 12.06
C ASN A 13 4.19 2.49 11.27
N ALA A 14 4.32 2.42 9.94
CA ALA A 14 4.29 3.59 9.07
C ALA A 14 2.91 4.26 9.01
N ALA A 15 1.82 3.52 9.25
CA ALA A 15 0.48 4.08 9.34
C ALA A 15 0.25 4.90 10.63
N ASN A 16 0.91 4.50 11.73
CA ASN A 16 0.78 5.13 13.05
C ASN A 16 1.89 6.13 13.38
N GLU A 17 2.95 6.18 12.58
CA GLU A 17 3.98 7.22 12.67
C GLU A 17 3.41 8.59 12.27
N ALA A 18 3.88 9.64 12.95
CA ALA A 18 3.55 11.01 12.58
C ALA A 18 4.09 11.27 11.16
N CYS A 19 3.20 11.20 10.17
CA CYS A 19 3.56 11.48 8.79
C CYS A 19 4.19 12.88 8.70
N PRO A 20 5.34 13.04 8.03
CA PRO A 20 5.93 14.35 7.83
C PRO A 20 4.91 15.30 7.19
N VAL A 21 5.00 16.59 7.51
CA VAL A 21 4.17 17.59 6.83
C VAL A 21 4.64 17.68 5.38
N TRP A 22 3.85 17.10 4.47
CA TRP A 22 4.11 17.17 3.04
C TRP A 22 3.54 18.47 2.45
N PRO A 23 4.35 19.25 1.71
CA PRO A 23 3.83 20.41 0.99
C PRO A 23 2.79 19.94 -0.05
N GLY A 24 1.64 20.61 -0.09
CA GLY A 24 0.55 20.31 -1.04
C GLY A 24 -0.56 19.38 -0.53
N GLN A 25 -0.42 18.77 0.66
CA GLN A 25 -1.40 17.83 1.23
C GLN A 25 -1.76 16.68 0.26
N PRO A 26 -0.81 15.76 0.00
CA PRO A 26 -1.06 14.60 -0.86
C PRO A 26 -2.24 13.77 -0.34
N MET A 27 -2.88 13.04 -1.27
CA MET A 27 -3.80 11.97 -0.87
C MET A 27 -3.02 10.84 -0.20
N THR A 28 -3.57 10.29 0.87
CA THR A 28 -2.91 9.22 1.64
C THR A 28 -3.79 7.98 1.71
N ALA A 29 -3.19 6.79 1.68
CA ALA A 29 -3.89 5.53 1.96
C ALA A 29 -2.94 4.50 2.59
N HIS A 30 -3.51 3.57 3.35
CA HIS A 30 -2.76 2.48 3.97
C HIS A 30 -2.96 1.17 3.20
N TRP A 31 -1.88 0.60 2.70
CA TRP A 31 -1.81 -0.66 1.96
C TRP A 31 -0.98 -1.67 2.76
N GLY A 32 -1.50 -2.09 3.91
CA GLY A 32 -0.85 -3.03 4.83
C GLY A 32 -0.43 -4.34 4.15
N VAL A 33 0.86 -4.68 4.25
CA VAL A 33 1.42 -5.98 3.85
C VAL A 33 2.20 -6.58 5.02
N PRO A 34 2.27 -7.92 5.14
CA PRO A 34 3.16 -8.56 6.11
C PRO A 34 4.61 -8.13 5.88
N ASP A 35 5.36 -7.91 6.95
CA ASP A 35 6.81 -7.67 6.84
C ASP A 35 7.53 -8.99 6.52
N PRO A 36 8.06 -9.17 5.30
CA PRO A 36 8.71 -10.42 4.92
C PRO A 36 10.06 -10.59 5.63
N ALA A 37 10.67 -9.51 6.13
CA ALA A 37 11.93 -9.58 6.87
C ALA A 37 11.75 -10.12 8.30
N ALA A 38 10.53 -10.06 8.83
CA ALA A 38 10.16 -10.65 10.11
C ALA A 38 9.80 -12.15 10.01
N ALA A 39 9.82 -12.74 8.81
CA ALA A 39 9.51 -14.15 8.63
C ALA A 39 10.61 -15.06 9.23
N GLU A 40 10.19 -16.00 10.07
CA GLU A 40 11.06 -17.02 10.66
C GLU A 40 10.82 -18.39 10.00
N GLY A 41 11.75 -19.32 10.20
CA GLY A 41 11.67 -20.68 9.64
C GLY A 41 12.74 -20.99 8.60
N THR A 42 12.42 -21.92 7.71
CA THR A 42 13.28 -22.37 6.62
C THR A 42 13.48 -21.29 5.57
N GLU A 43 14.55 -21.41 4.77
CA GLU A 43 14.80 -20.48 3.67
C GLU A 43 13.66 -20.45 2.64
N ALA A 44 12.96 -21.58 2.46
CA ALA A 44 11.79 -21.66 1.60
C ALA A 44 10.61 -20.84 2.16
N GLU A 45 10.36 -20.91 3.46
CA GLU A 45 9.30 -20.13 4.12
C GLU A 45 9.60 -18.62 4.09
N LYS A 46 10.86 -18.23 4.30
CA LYS A 46 11.28 -16.83 4.13
C LYS A 46 11.11 -16.36 2.70
N HIS A 47 11.56 -17.13 1.72
CA HIS A 47 11.41 -16.77 0.30
C HIS A 47 9.94 -16.60 -0.09
N PHE A 48 9.09 -17.53 0.37
CA PHE A 48 7.65 -17.45 0.18
C PHE A 48 7.06 -16.16 0.77
N ALA A 49 7.49 -15.74 1.97
CA ALA A 49 7.03 -14.48 2.56
C ALA A 49 7.39 -13.26 1.70
N PHE A 50 8.61 -13.21 1.15
CA PHE A 50 9.02 -12.15 0.23
C PHE A 50 8.19 -12.14 -1.06
N ASP A 51 8.00 -13.31 -1.67
CA ASP A 51 7.22 -13.46 -2.90
C ASP A 51 5.76 -13.07 -2.70
N ASP A 52 5.16 -13.44 -1.56
CA ASP A 52 3.78 -13.10 -1.25
C ASP A 52 3.61 -11.60 -1.02
N THR A 53 4.50 -10.97 -0.25
CA THR A 53 4.50 -9.50 -0.06
C THR A 53 4.70 -8.77 -1.38
N TYR A 54 5.62 -9.23 -2.24
CA TYR A 54 5.82 -8.66 -3.57
C TYR A 54 4.54 -8.77 -4.43
N ARG A 55 3.92 -9.95 -4.47
CA ARG A 55 2.68 -10.20 -5.20
C ARG A 55 1.55 -9.26 -4.73
N MET A 56 1.39 -9.07 -3.42
CA MET A 56 0.40 -8.16 -2.86
C MET A 56 0.64 -6.71 -3.30
N LEU A 57 1.87 -6.20 -3.15
CA LEU A 57 2.21 -4.83 -3.56
C LEU A 57 2.06 -4.62 -5.06
N ASN A 58 2.53 -5.57 -5.87
CA ASN A 58 2.43 -5.51 -7.32
C ASN A 58 0.97 -5.43 -7.79
N ASN A 59 0.08 -6.24 -7.20
CA ASN A 59 -1.35 -6.20 -7.51
C ASN A 59 -1.98 -4.85 -7.15
N ARG A 60 -1.66 -4.30 -5.97
CA ARG A 60 -2.19 -3.01 -5.52
C ARG A 60 -1.73 -1.85 -6.40
N ILE A 61 -0.45 -1.82 -6.76
CA ILE A 61 0.13 -0.83 -7.69
C ILE A 61 -0.54 -0.97 -9.06
N SER A 62 -0.74 -2.21 -9.55
CA SER A 62 -1.40 -2.47 -10.83
C SER A 62 -2.84 -1.94 -10.86
N ILE A 63 -3.60 -2.11 -9.77
CA ILE A 63 -4.95 -1.54 -9.66
C ILE A 63 -4.88 -0.01 -9.64
N PHE A 64 -3.97 0.57 -8.85
CA PHE A 64 -3.81 2.02 -8.74
C PHE A 64 -3.52 2.69 -10.09
N ILE A 65 -2.57 2.15 -10.87
CA ILE A 65 -2.25 2.71 -12.19
C ILE A 65 -3.37 2.54 -13.22
N SER A 66 -4.33 1.64 -12.97
CA SER A 66 -5.50 1.41 -13.82
C SER A 66 -6.69 2.32 -13.50
N LEU A 67 -6.63 3.10 -12.42
CA LEU A 67 -7.73 3.97 -12.02
C LEU A 67 -7.94 5.10 -13.05
N PRO A 68 -9.20 5.44 -13.40
CA PRO A 68 -9.47 6.56 -14.28
C PRO A 68 -9.42 7.89 -13.50
N MET A 69 -8.19 8.32 -13.19
CA MET A 69 -7.89 9.47 -12.32
C MET A 69 -8.56 10.78 -12.77
N THR A 70 -8.75 10.96 -14.08
CA THR A 70 -9.34 12.18 -14.66
C THR A 70 -10.85 12.24 -14.56
N SER A 71 -11.53 11.10 -14.33
CA SER A 71 -12.99 11.04 -14.25
C SER A 71 -13.52 10.88 -12.83
N LEU A 72 -12.65 10.67 -11.85
CA LEU A 72 -13.02 10.54 -10.43
C LEU A 72 -12.87 11.88 -9.72
N ASP A 73 -13.86 12.24 -8.91
CA ASP A 73 -13.71 13.35 -7.97
C ASP A 73 -12.77 12.98 -6.81
N LYS A 74 -12.35 14.00 -6.04
CA LYS A 74 -11.39 13.85 -4.94
C LYS A 74 -11.81 12.80 -3.91
N LEU A 75 -13.11 12.75 -3.57
CA LEU A 75 -13.65 11.86 -2.55
C LEU A 75 -13.75 10.43 -3.07
N ALA A 76 -14.21 10.26 -4.30
CA ALA A 76 -14.28 8.97 -4.98
C ALA A 76 -12.88 8.37 -5.15
N LEU A 77 -11.90 9.17 -5.57
CA LEU A 77 -10.51 8.74 -5.69
C LEU A 77 -9.96 8.31 -4.32
N GLN A 78 -10.12 9.14 -3.28
CA GLN A 78 -9.68 8.79 -1.92
C GLN A 78 -10.30 7.47 -1.43
N ARG A 79 -11.58 7.23 -1.73
CA ARG A 79 -12.25 5.97 -1.41
C ARG A 79 -11.64 4.78 -2.15
N ARG A 80 -11.37 4.91 -3.46
CA ARG A 80 -10.71 3.86 -4.24
C ARG A 80 -9.31 3.53 -3.72
N LEU A 81 -8.52 4.54 -3.38
CA LEU A 81 -7.18 4.34 -2.80
C LEU A 81 -7.23 3.55 -1.49
N ASN A 82 -8.22 3.83 -0.64
CA ASN A 82 -8.43 3.09 0.60
C ASN A 82 -8.94 1.66 0.36
N GLU A 83 -9.77 1.44 -0.67
CA GLU A 83 -10.28 0.11 -1.04
C GLU A 83 -9.14 -0.82 -1.52
N ILE A 84 -8.18 -0.31 -2.29
CA ILE A 84 -7.00 -1.08 -2.77
C ILE A 84 -6.22 -1.72 -1.60
N GLY A 85 -6.16 -1.05 -0.45
CA GLY A 85 -5.47 -1.55 0.74
C GLY A 85 -6.22 -2.62 1.54
N ARG A 86 -7.54 -2.75 1.34
CA ARG A 86 -8.40 -3.65 2.14
C ARG A 86 -8.47 -5.07 1.59
N ASP A 87 -8.13 -5.26 0.32
CA ASP A 87 -8.02 -6.58 -0.30
C ASP A 87 -6.75 -7.27 0.23
N VAL A 88 -6.87 -7.87 1.41
CA VAL A 88 -5.95 -8.90 1.88
C VAL A 88 -6.48 -10.22 1.34
N PRO A 89 -5.80 -10.89 0.41
CA PRO A 89 -6.13 -12.27 0.08
C PRO A 89 -6.04 -13.05 1.39
N LYS A 90 -7.14 -13.68 1.82
CA LYS A 90 -7.07 -14.67 2.89
C LYS A 90 -6.06 -15.72 2.44
N ALA A 91 -4.99 -15.92 3.21
CA ALA A 91 -4.17 -17.11 3.09
C ALA A 91 -5.12 -18.31 3.22
N GLY A 92 -5.22 -19.09 2.14
CA GLY A 92 -5.99 -20.33 2.10
C GLY A 92 -5.21 -21.49 2.71
#